data_AF-A0A6N7M2F9-F1
#
_entry.id   AF-A0A6N7M2F9-F1
#
_cell.length_a   1.000
_cell.length_b   1.000
_cell.length_c   1.000
_cell.angle_alpha   90.00
_cell.angle_beta   90.00
_cell.angle_gamma   90.00
#
_symmetry.space_group_name_H-M   'P 1'
#
loop_
_entity.id
_entity.type
_entity.pdbx_description
1 polymer ?
#
loop_
_entity_poly.entity_id
_entity_poly.type
_entity_poly.pdbx_seq_one_letter_code
_entity_poly.pdbx_strand_id
1 'polypeptide(L)'
;MRRFQIFLLIIFFLGSAITFLPADSIDGRITAGEYPFEASFDLVTVYWRIEGETISMALAAATQGWVALGLEPEDVMAGADMIVGWVKDGKTTVLDCYSTGQFGPHPPDIELGGTDDLISAAGTQEGGHTVVEFSRSLISDDQYDKPFSLSRPVSIIWAVGDDDDFDAYHVQAGFGALELGSGTASAAPRKLLLIGHATFLSVSFLLMVAGMLLARYLKSKKWWLKAHRRLGLSGGTLALPGLGLGIYMVEVTSGVHLKAVHTYVGLLTVVLIILTPIIGRSILKGKAGIQARRRLHRWSGRATLIMMLTTIVLGLFRAGIL
;
A
#
# COMPACT_ATOMS: atom_id res chain seq x y z
N MET A 1 -40.74 -32.03 55.97
CA MET A 1 -39.68 -31.21 55.36
C MET A 1 -39.94 -31.08 53.85
N ARG A 2 -40.12 -29.83 53.41
CA ARG A 2 -40.01 -29.24 52.05
C ARG A 2 -40.69 -29.93 50.84
N ARG A 3 -41.84 -29.35 50.44
CA ARG A 3 -42.40 -29.44 49.08
C ARG A 3 -41.56 -28.56 48.16
N PHE A 4 -41.01 -29.12 47.08
CA PHE A 4 -40.32 -28.39 46.02
C PHE A 4 -41.35 -27.88 45.01
N GLN A 5 -41.48 -26.55 44.89
CA GLN A 5 -42.16 -25.92 43.76
C GLN A 5 -41.17 -25.81 42.59
N ILE A 6 -41.52 -26.36 41.44
CA ILE A 6 -40.79 -26.17 40.18
C ILE A 6 -41.40 -24.93 39.51
N PHE A 7 -40.63 -23.84 39.41
CA PHE A 7 -40.97 -22.68 38.59
C PHE A 7 -40.51 -22.96 37.15
N LEU A 8 -41.45 -22.99 36.20
CA LEU A 8 -41.17 -23.03 34.77
C LEU A 8 -40.98 -21.58 34.29
N LEU A 9 -39.73 -21.20 34.00
CA LEU A 9 -39.41 -19.89 33.42
C LEU A 9 -39.56 -19.99 31.90
N ILE A 10 -40.64 -19.45 31.33
CA ILE A 10 -40.80 -19.31 29.88
C ILE A 10 -40.06 -18.03 29.47
N ILE A 11 -38.89 -18.18 28.86
CA ILE A 11 -38.16 -17.08 28.24
C ILE A 11 -38.78 -16.86 26.86
N PHE A 12 -39.55 -15.77 26.71
CA PHE A 12 -39.94 -15.27 25.40
C PHE A 12 -38.72 -14.62 24.75
N PHE A 13 -38.10 -15.32 23.78
CA PHE A 13 -37.24 -14.67 22.79
C PHE A 13 -38.16 -13.85 21.87
N LEU A 14 -38.28 -12.56 22.13
CA LEU A 14 -38.69 -11.59 21.12
C LEU A 14 -37.54 -11.51 20.12
N GLY A 15 -37.56 -12.39 19.13
CA GLY A 15 -36.77 -12.21 17.92
C GLY A 15 -37.27 -10.96 17.25
N SER A 16 -36.52 -9.86 17.35
CA SER A 16 -36.65 -8.76 16.42
C SER A 16 -36.34 -9.34 15.04
N ALA A 17 -37.39 -9.53 14.23
CA ALA A 17 -37.24 -9.77 12.82
C ALA A 17 -36.46 -8.57 12.27
N ILE A 18 -35.19 -8.78 11.93
CA ILE A 18 -34.46 -7.86 11.08
C ILE A 18 -35.19 -7.97 9.74
N THR A 19 -36.09 -7.04 9.49
CA THR A 19 -36.67 -6.84 8.17
C THR A 19 -35.53 -6.37 7.28
N PHE A 20 -34.95 -7.29 6.52
CA PHE A 20 -34.16 -6.93 5.35
C PHE A 20 -35.13 -6.18 4.44
N LEU A 21 -34.93 -4.86 4.33
CA LEU A 21 -35.51 -4.10 3.23
C LEU A 21 -35.06 -4.81 1.93
N PRO A 22 -35.89 -4.80 0.87
CA PRO A 22 -35.42 -5.25 -0.43
C PRO A 22 -34.10 -4.52 -0.74
N ALA A 23 -33.19 -5.19 -1.45
CA ALA A 23 -31.94 -4.64 -1.95
C ALA A 23 -32.23 -3.37 -2.77
N ASP A 24 -32.44 -2.24 -2.10
CA ASP A 24 -32.88 -1.03 -2.75
C ASP A 24 -31.70 -0.46 -3.51
N SER A 25 -32.05 0.01 -4.70
CA SER A 25 -31.20 0.35 -5.83
C SER A 25 -30.08 1.31 -5.46
N ILE A 26 -28.90 1.09 -6.06
CA ILE A 26 -27.83 2.09 -6.19
C ILE A 26 -28.46 3.45 -6.57
N ASP A 27 -28.52 4.40 -5.62
CA ASP A 27 -29.26 5.67 -5.74
C ASP A 27 -28.42 6.91 -5.38
N GLY A 28 -27.17 6.69 -4.98
CA GLY A 28 -26.20 7.70 -4.60
C GLY A 28 -26.27 8.09 -3.13
N ARG A 29 -27.00 7.35 -2.28
CA ARG A 29 -27.20 7.66 -0.85
C ARG A 29 -27.08 6.41 0.01
N ILE A 30 -26.13 6.45 0.94
CA ILE A 30 -25.95 5.35 1.89
C ILE A 30 -27.03 5.41 2.98
N THR A 31 -27.92 4.42 2.99
CA THR A 31 -28.99 4.27 3.98
C THR A 31 -28.67 3.22 5.05
N ALA A 32 -29.31 3.35 6.22
CA ALA A 32 -29.04 2.47 7.34
C ALA A 32 -29.46 1.02 7.03
N GLY A 33 -28.50 0.09 7.07
CA GLY A 33 -28.72 -1.33 6.80
C GLY A 33 -28.60 -1.73 5.33
N GLU A 34 -28.28 -0.79 4.44
CA GLU A 34 -28.09 -1.06 3.02
C GLU A 34 -26.84 -1.90 2.73
N TYR A 35 -25.74 -1.55 3.39
CA TYR A 35 -24.47 -2.27 3.29
C TYR A 35 -24.19 -3.00 4.61
N PRO A 36 -23.99 -4.33 4.58
CA PRO A 36 -23.66 -5.10 5.78
C PRO A 36 -22.23 -4.84 6.28
N PHE A 37 -21.34 -4.30 5.43
CA PHE A 37 -19.93 -4.12 5.74
C PHE A 37 -19.42 -2.74 5.35
N GLU A 38 -18.48 -2.22 6.13
CA GLU A 38 -17.81 -0.93 5.90
C GLU A 38 -16.35 -0.95 6.36
N ALA A 39 -15.53 -0.06 5.79
CA ALA A 39 -14.12 0.10 6.09
C ALA A 39 -13.68 1.55 5.89
N SER A 40 -13.04 2.15 6.89
CA SER A 40 -12.58 3.54 6.80
C SER A 40 -11.07 3.64 6.59
N PHE A 41 -10.67 4.48 5.63
CA PHE A 41 -9.30 4.78 5.25
C PHE A 41 -9.09 6.30 5.17
N ASP A 42 -8.80 6.91 6.32
CA ASP A 42 -8.61 8.36 6.46
C ASP A 42 -9.84 9.16 5.98
N LEU A 43 -9.82 9.73 4.76
CA LEU A 43 -10.94 10.51 4.22
C LEU A 43 -12.01 9.69 3.51
N VAL A 44 -11.75 8.42 3.20
CA VAL A 44 -12.67 7.57 2.43
C VAL A 44 -13.19 6.43 3.29
N THR A 45 -14.50 6.26 3.33
CA THR A 45 -15.16 5.06 3.86
C THR A 45 -15.75 4.27 2.70
N VAL A 46 -15.38 2.99 2.62
CA VAL A 46 -15.83 2.04 1.62
C VAL A 46 -16.87 1.13 2.25
N TYR A 47 -18.05 1.06 1.66
CA TYR A 47 -19.15 0.18 2.04
C TYR A 47 -19.32 -0.89 0.97
N TRP A 48 -19.71 -2.11 1.35
CA TRP A 48 -19.99 -3.15 0.36
C TRP A 48 -21.04 -4.17 0.81
N ARG A 49 -21.75 -4.69 -0.19
CA ARG A 49 -22.72 -5.78 -0.13
C ARG A 49 -22.41 -6.76 -1.27
N ILE A 50 -22.56 -8.05 -1.00
CA ILE A 50 -22.39 -9.10 -2.02
C ILE A 50 -23.68 -9.91 -2.09
N GLU A 51 -24.23 -10.02 -3.30
CA GLU A 51 -25.47 -10.75 -3.59
C GLU A 51 -25.26 -11.64 -4.81
N GLY A 52 -25.18 -12.96 -4.59
CA GLY A 52 -24.83 -13.90 -5.66
C GLY A 52 -23.43 -13.62 -6.21
N GLU A 53 -23.37 -13.26 -7.50
CA GLU A 53 -22.12 -12.95 -8.21
C GLU A 53 -21.89 -11.43 -8.37
N THR A 54 -22.72 -10.59 -7.74
CA THR A 54 -22.61 -9.13 -7.84
C THR A 54 -22.12 -8.54 -6.53
N ILE A 55 -21.18 -7.60 -6.62
CA ILE A 55 -20.79 -6.72 -5.53
C ILE A 55 -21.37 -5.32 -5.78
N SER A 56 -21.96 -4.74 -4.74
CA SER A 56 -22.38 -3.34 -4.70
C SER A 56 -21.49 -2.62 -3.69
N MET A 57 -20.95 -1.47 -4.07
CA MET A 57 -20.04 -0.68 -3.23
C MET A 57 -20.47 0.78 -3.18
N ALA A 58 -20.21 1.42 -2.04
CA ALA A 58 -20.28 2.87 -1.89
C ALA A 58 -18.96 3.44 -1.39
N LEU A 59 -18.53 4.55 -1.98
CA LEU A 59 -17.38 5.36 -1.58
C LEU A 59 -17.91 6.67 -1.00
N ALA A 60 -17.78 6.85 0.31
CA ALA A 60 -18.11 8.11 0.98
C ALA A 60 -16.82 8.85 1.32
N ALA A 61 -16.67 10.08 0.82
CA ALA A 61 -15.48 10.90 1.01
C ALA A 61 -15.83 12.32 1.50
N ALA A 62 -15.00 12.87 2.39
CA ALA A 62 -15.08 14.28 2.79
C ALA A 62 -14.44 15.20 1.73
N THR A 63 -15.12 15.37 0.60
CA THR A 63 -14.71 16.23 -0.51
C THR A 63 -15.90 16.77 -1.33
N GLN A 64 -15.67 17.89 -2.04
CA GLN A 64 -16.54 18.47 -3.08
C GLN A 64 -16.06 18.15 -4.50
N GLY A 65 -15.12 17.22 -4.65
CA GLY A 65 -14.65 16.78 -5.95
C GLY A 65 -14.88 15.28 -6.16
N TRP A 66 -14.05 14.71 -7.02
CA TRP A 66 -14.10 13.29 -7.35
C TRP A 66 -13.56 12.38 -6.23
N VAL A 67 -14.03 11.13 -6.22
CA VAL A 67 -13.51 10.02 -5.40
C VAL A 67 -13.16 8.84 -6.29
N ALA A 68 -12.06 8.15 -5.99
CA ALA A 68 -11.64 6.97 -6.72
C ALA A 68 -11.26 5.81 -5.80
N LEU A 69 -11.53 4.60 -6.29
CA LEU A 69 -11.06 3.34 -5.74
C LEU A 69 -10.28 2.60 -6.83
N GLY A 70 -9.10 2.10 -6.50
CA GLY A 70 -8.33 1.21 -7.37
C GLY A 70 -8.10 -0.15 -6.72
N LEU A 71 -8.21 -1.22 -7.49
CA LEU A 71 -8.11 -2.60 -7.04
C LEU A 71 -6.80 -3.24 -7.52
N GLU A 72 -6.19 -4.01 -6.63
CA GLU A 72 -5.01 -4.85 -6.87
C GLU A 72 -3.90 -4.14 -7.68
N PRO A 73 -3.47 -2.93 -7.27
CA PRO A 73 -2.39 -2.23 -7.95
C PRO A 73 -1.11 -3.07 -7.94
N GLU A 74 -0.44 -3.15 -9.08
CA GLU A 74 0.80 -3.90 -9.21
C GLU A 74 2.02 -3.06 -8.83
N ASP A 75 1.99 -1.76 -9.18
CA ASP A 75 3.09 -0.84 -8.95
C ASP A 75 2.61 0.62 -8.75
N VAL A 76 2.55 1.08 -7.49
CA VAL A 76 1.95 2.37 -7.10
C VAL A 76 0.47 2.37 -7.49
N MET A 77 0.12 2.93 -8.64
CA MET A 77 -1.21 2.76 -9.24
C MET A 77 -1.16 1.98 -10.57
N ALA A 78 0.00 1.66 -11.13
CA ALA A 78 0.10 0.93 -12.39
C ALA A 78 -0.52 -0.46 -12.23
N GLY A 79 -1.33 -0.86 -13.21
CA GLY A 79 -2.03 -2.13 -13.24
C GLY A 79 -3.25 -2.20 -12.34
N ALA A 80 -3.66 -1.09 -11.73
CA ALA A 80 -4.89 -1.02 -10.95
C ALA A 80 -6.12 -0.91 -11.87
N ASP A 81 -7.12 -1.71 -11.55
CA ASP A 81 -8.52 -1.57 -12.01
C ASP A 81 -9.16 -0.47 -11.16
N MET A 82 -9.61 0.61 -11.79
CA MET A 82 -9.95 1.88 -11.17
C MET A 82 -11.41 2.24 -11.42
N ILE A 83 -12.15 2.50 -10.35
CA ILE A 83 -13.44 3.17 -10.42
C ILE A 83 -13.26 4.62 -9.96
N VAL A 84 -13.59 5.57 -10.84
CA VAL A 84 -13.52 7.01 -10.55
C VAL A 84 -14.89 7.61 -10.71
N GLY A 85 -15.36 8.37 -9.71
CA GLY A 85 -16.67 9.01 -9.78
C GLY A 85 -16.74 10.39 -9.16
N TRP A 86 -17.63 11.21 -9.68
CA TRP A 86 -17.90 12.58 -9.23
C TRP A 86 -19.33 12.99 -9.54
N VAL A 87 -19.75 14.11 -8.97
CA VAL A 87 -21.11 14.65 -9.18
C VAL A 87 -20.99 16.11 -9.56
N LYS A 88 -21.31 16.43 -10.81
CA LYS A 88 -21.23 17.79 -11.35
C LYS A 88 -22.61 18.27 -11.79
N ASP A 89 -23.04 19.43 -11.30
CA ASP A 89 -24.35 20.02 -11.63
C ASP A 89 -25.54 19.05 -11.40
N GLY A 90 -25.45 18.22 -10.35
CA GLY A 90 -26.45 17.19 -10.02
C GLY A 90 -26.42 15.95 -10.92
N LYS A 91 -25.44 15.85 -11.83
CA LYS A 91 -25.23 14.69 -12.68
C LYS A 91 -24.05 13.87 -12.16
N THR A 92 -24.31 12.62 -11.78
CA THR A 92 -23.26 11.66 -11.46
C THR A 92 -22.57 11.18 -12.73
N THR A 93 -21.25 11.09 -12.67
CA THR A 93 -20.44 10.32 -13.62
C THR A 93 -19.59 9.34 -12.84
N VAL A 94 -19.59 8.08 -13.23
CA VAL A 94 -18.73 7.02 -12.69
C VAL A 94 -18.13 6.31 -13.89
N LEU A 95 -16.82 6.11 -13.88
CA LEU A 95 -16.07 5.51 -14.97
C LEU A 95 -15.32 4.27 -14.48
N ASP A 96 -15.38 3.23 -15.30
CA ASP A 96 -14.52 2.04 -15.25
C ASP A 96 -13.22 2.36 -16.02
N CYS A 97 -12.09 2.30 -15.33
CA CYS A 97 -10.82 2.83 -15.81
C CYS A 97 -9.67 1.91 -15.43
N TYR A 98 -8.55 2.05 -16.15
CA TYR A 98 -7.37 1.25 -15.87
C TYR A 98 -6.12 2.11 -15.87
N SER A 99 -5.35 1.97 -14.80
CA SER A 99 -4.13 2.74 -14.64
C SER A 99 -2.95 2.10 -15.37
N THR A 100 -2.51 2.77 -16.43
CA THR A 100 -1.44 2.30 -17.33
C THR A 100 -0.02 2.57 -16.81
N GLY A 101 0.12 3.36 -15.74
CA GLY A 101 1.41 3.84 -15.25
C GLY A 101 1.44 4.10 -13.75
N GLN A 102 2.64 4.30 -13.19
CA GLN A 102 2.84 4.51 -11.75
C GLN A 102 2.18 5.79 -11.22
N PHE A 103 1.89 6.74 -12.11
CA PHE A 103 1.32 8.05 -11.80
C PHE A 103 0.25 8.44 -12.85
N GLY A 104 -0.44 7.45 -13.39
CA GLY A 104 -1.34 7.58 -14.53
C GLY A 104 -0.63 7.50 -15.89
N PRO A 105 -1.36 7.74 -16.99
CA PRO A 105 -2.80 8.04 -17.02
C PRO A 105 -3.66 6.81 -16.67
N HIS A 106 -4.92 7.05 -16.32
CA HIS A 106 -5.94 6.04 -16.05
C HIS A 106 -7.17 6.23 -16.96
N PRO A 107 -7.04 6.04 -18.29
CA PRO A 107 -8.17 6.21 -19.21
C PRO A 107 -9.26 5.16 -18.97
N PRO A 108 -10.49 5.42 -19.44
CA PRO A 108 -11.55 4.42 -19.44
C PRO A 108 -11.17 3.15 -20.20
N ASP A 109 -11.62 2.00 -19.73
CA ASP A 109 -11.21 0.68 -20.26
C ASP A 109 -11.59 0.49 -21.73
N ILE A 110 -12.75 1.02 -22.10
CA ILE A 110 -13.23 1.08 -23.49
C ILE A 110 -12.24 1.77 -24.45
N GLU A 111 -11.43 2.74 -23.97
CA GLU A 111 -10.43 3.42 -24.79
C GLU A 111 -9.16 2.57 -24.99
N LEU A 112 -8.93 1.61 -24.10
CA LEU A 112 -7.85 0.63 -24.18
C LEU A 112 -8.27 -0.65 -24.93
N GLY A 113 -9.56 -0.76 -25.28
CA GLY A 113 -10.14 -1.92 -25.97
C GLY A 113 -10.75 -2.97 -25.03
N GLY A 114 -11.05 -2.59 -23.78
CA GLY A 114 -11.86 -3.35 -22.83
C GLY A 114 -13.35 -3.02 -22.93
N THR A 115 -14.06 -3.22 -21.83
CA THR A 115 -15.49 -3.00 -21.63
C THR A 115 -15.74 -2.02 -20.49
N ASP A 116 -16.99 -1.58 -20.35
CA ASP A 116 -17.46 -0.88 -19.15
C ASP A 116 -18.31 -1.91 -18.40
N ASP A 117 -17.81 -2.40 -17.27
CA ASP A 117 -18.39 -3.52 -16.53
C ASP A 117 -19.24 -3.06 -15.32
N LEU A 118 -19.51 -1.76 -15.24
CA LEU A 118 -20.48 -1.20 -14.29
C LEU A 118 -21.91 -1.61 -14.66
N ILE A 119 -22.58 -2.31 -13.73
CA ILE A 119 -23.98 -2.72 -13.86
C ILE A 119 -24.92 -1.54 -13.53
N SER A 120 -24.58 -0.79 -12.48
CA SER A 120 -25.29 0.41 -12.08
C SER A 120 -24.35 1.35 -11.34
N ALA A 121 -24.65 2.66 -11.42
CA ALA A 121 -23.88 3.68 -10.74
C ALA A 121 -24.77 4.89 -10.40
N ALA A 122 -24.52 5.49 -9.24
CA ALA A 122 -25.20 6.69 -8.78
C ALA A 122 -24.30 7.47 -7.81
N GLY A 123 -24.65 8.70 -7.50
CA GLY A 123 -23.85 9.49 -6.58
C GLY A 123 -24.51 10.80 -6.18
N THR A 124 -24.18 11.25 -4.99
CA THR A 124 -24.65 12.52 -4.42
C THR A 124 -23.46 13.31 -3.92
N GLN A 125 -23.50 14.63 -4.10
CA GLN A 125 -22.56 15.54 -3.46
C GLN A 125 -23.36 16.59 -2.69
N GLU A 126 -23.23 16.59 -1.37
CA GLU A 126 -23.93 17.50 -0.47
C GLU A 126 -23.12 17.75 0.80
N GLY A 127 -23.15 18.98 1.32
CA GLY A 127 -22.56 19.29 2.62
C GLY A 127 -21.03 19.13 2.72
N GLY A 128 -20.31 19.19 1.59
CA GLY A 128 -18.86 18.94 1.56
C GLY A 128 -18.48 17.46 1.53
N HIS A 129 -19.44 16.58 1.24
CA HIS A 129 -19.22 15.15 1.08
C HIS A 129 -19.66 14.71 -0.31
N THR A 130 -18.91 13.76 -0.87
CA THR A 130 -19.25 13.08 -2.12
C THR A 130 -19.44 11.60 -1.81
N VAL A 131 -20.56 11.06 -2.28
CA VAL A 131 -20.90 9.64 -2.24
C VAL A 131 -21.01 9.16 -3.67
N VAL A 132 -20.27 8.10 -4.00
CA VAL A 132 -20.37 7.39 -5.27
C VAL A 132 -20.70 5.94 -4.98
N GLU A 133 -21.74 5.44 -5.60
CA GLU A 133 -22.19 4.07 -5.50
C GLU A 133 -22.13 3.40 -6.86
N PHE A 134 -21.73 2.13 -6.87
CA PHE A 134 -21.71 1.32 -8.09
C PHE A 134 -21.92 -0.15 -7.79
N SER A 135 -22.29 -0.91 -8.82
CA SER A 135 -22.29 -2.37 -8.77
C SER A 135 -21.61 -2.97 -9.98
N ARG A 136 -20.94 -4.10 -9.78
CA ARG A 136 -20.21 -4.85 -10.81
C ARG A 136 -20.20 -6.34 -10.45
N SER A 137 -19.96 -7.21 -11.42
CA SER A 137 -19.75 -8.64 -11.17
C SER A 137 -18.49 -8.86 -10.35
N LEU A 138 -18.47 -9.87 -9.48
CA LEU A 138 -17.29 -10.26 -8.68
C LEU A 138 -16.11 -10.66 -9.57
N ILE A 139 -16.40 -11.18 -10.76
CA ILE A 139 -15.44 -11.61 -11.78
C ILE A 139 -15.92 -11.03 -13.10
N SER A 140 -15.03 -10.37 -13.84
CA SER A 140 -15.24 -9.94 -15.21
C SER A 140 -14.34 -10.72 -16.17
N ASP A 141 -14.75 -10.77 -17.44
CA ASP A 141 -13.96 -11.31 -18.54
C ASP A 141 -13.08 -10.23 -19.20
N ASP A 142 -13.15 -8.97 -18.77
CA ASP A 142 -12.25 -7.90 -19.20
C ASP A 142 -10.82 -8.13 -18.67
N GLN A 143 -9.83 -7.90 -19.53
CA GLN A 143 -8.41 -7.98 -19.22
C GLN A 143 -7.91 -6.86 -18.28
N TYR A 144 -8.63 -5.74 -18.20
CA TYR A 144 -8.27 -4.62 -17.32
C TYR A 144 -8.80 -4.80 -15.90
N ASP A 145 -9.81 -5.65 -15.77
CA ASP A 145 -10.52 -5.92 -14.55
C ASP A 145 -9.81 -6.88 -13.58
N LYS A 146 -9.91 -6.58 -12.28
CA LYS A 146 -9.38 -7.40 -11.19
C LYS A 146 -10.53 -8.05 -10.43
N PRO A 147 -10.45 -9.37 -10.12
CA PRO A 147 -11.53 -10.05 -9.44
C PRO A 147 -11.62 -9.62 -7.96
N PHE A 148 -12.85 -9.48 -7.47
CA PHE A 148 -13.15 -9.27 -6.06
C PHE A 148 -13.04 -10.59 -5.29
N SER A 149 -11.84 -10.88 -4.79
CA SER A 149 -11.61 -12.13 -4.08
C SER A 149 -12.31 -12.18 -2.72
N LEU A 150 -13.06 -13.25 -2.46
CA LEU A 150 -13.73 -13.48 -1.16
C LEU A 150 -12.87 -14.29 -0.18
N SER A 151 -11.77 -14.88 -0.64
CA SER A 151 -10.93 -15.80 0.16
C SER A 151 -9.60 -15.21 0.61
N ARG A 152 -9.19 -14.07 0.05
CA ARG A 152 -7.99 -13.32 0.44
C ARG A 152 -8.31 -11.83 0.53
N PRO A 153 -7.51 -11.05 1.27
CA PRO A 153 -7.58 -9.60 1.20
C PRO A 153 -7.41 -9.10 -0.24
N VAL A 154 -8.26 -8.16 -0.64
CA VAL A 154 -8.17 -7.39 -1.88
C VAL A 154 -7.46 -6.09 -1.56
N SER A 155 -6.31 -5.87 -2.15
CA SER A 155 -5.55 -4.64 -1.98
C SER A 155 -6.21 -3.50 -2.73
N ILE A 156 -6.29 -2.34 -2.08
CA ILE A 156 -6.89 -1.15 -2.65
C ILE A 156 -5.95 0.05 -2.61
N ILE A 157 -6.12 0.95 -3.56
CA ILE A 157 -5.76 2.36 -3.46
C ILE A 157 -7.03 3.20 -3.46
N TRP A 158 -6.96 4.36 -2.86
CA TRP A 158 -8.05 5.34 -2.91
C TRP A 158 -7.45 6.72 -3.12
N ALA A 159 -8.22 7.59 -3.75
CA ALA A 159 -7.85 8.98 -3.94
C ALA A 159 -9.09 9.88 -3.93
N VAL A 160 -8.89 11.15 -3.55
CA VAL A 160 -9.92 12.18 -3.57
C VAL A 160 -9.35 13.44 -4.22
N GLY A 161 -10.11 14.04 -5.14
CA GLY A 161 -9.86 15.37 -5.70
C GLY A 161 -10.71 16.43 -5.00
N ASP A 162 -10.36 17.71 -5.14
CA ASP A 162 -11.13 18.85 -4.65
C ASP A 162 -11.96 19.57 -5.73
N ASP A 163 -11.93 19.05 -6.96
CA ASP A 163 -12.76 19.49 -8.08
C ASP A 163 -13.45 18.31 -8.79
N ASP A 164 -14.41 18.63 -9.66
CA ASP A 164 -15.16 17.67 -10.49
C ASP A 164 -14.51 17.50 -11.89
N ASP A 165 -13.19 17.64 -11.99
CA ASP A 165 -12.43 17.39 -13.22
C ASP A 165 -11.71 16.04 -13.12
N PHE A 166 -11.99 15.16 -14.07
CA PHE A 166 -11.42 13.82 -14.13
C PHE A 166 -9.89 13.83 -14.23
N ASP A 167 -9.32 14.84 -14.90
CA ASP A 167 -7.88 14.96 -15.12
C ASP A 167 -7.16 15.70 -13.99
N ALA A 168 -7.88 16.19 -12.97
CA ALA A 168 -7.28 16.90 -11.86
C ALA A 168 -6.52 15.98 -10.91
N TYR A 169 -5.44 16.51 -10.32
CA TYR A 169 -4.66 15.79 -9.33
C TYR A 169 -5.43 15.63 -8.02
N HIS A 170 -5.31 14.45 -7.41
CA HIS A 170 -5.86 14.22 -6.07
C HIS A 170 -5.22 15.14 -5.02
N VAL A 171 -6.03 15.63 -4.08
CA VAL A 171 -5.51 16.32 -2.88
C VAL A 171 -5.02 15.34 -1.83
N GLN A 172 -5.58 14.12 -1.82
CA GLN A 172 -5.12 13.06 -0.95
C GLN A 172 -5.32 11.68 -1.60
N ALA A 173 -4.40 10.77 -1.30
CA ALA A 173 -4.48 9.38 -1.71
C ALA A 173 -3.91 8.45 -0.63
N GLY A 174 -4.32 7.19 -0.67
CA GLY A 174 -3.89 6.18 0.26
C GLY A 174 -3.99 4.76 -0.28
N PHE A 175 -3.67 3.80 0.59
CA PHE A 175 -3.67 2.38 0.31
C PHE A 175 -4.41 1.66 1.45
N GLY A 176 -5.05 0.54 1.14
CA GLY A 176 -5.78 -0.29 2.10
C GLY A 176 -5.87 -1.74 1.64
N ALA A 177 -6.58 -2.56 2.41
CA ALA A 177 -7.00 -3.88 2.01
C ALA A 177 -8.40 -4.18 2.56
N LEU A 178 -9.20 -4.88 1.78
CA LEU A 178 -10.57 -5.29 2.12
C LEU A 178 -10.64 -6.81 2.20
N GLU A 179 -11.15 -7.38 3.30
CA GLU A 179 -11.45 -8.82 3.39
C GLU A 179 -12.94 -9.03 3.14
N LEU A 180 -13.29 -9.07 1.85
CA LEU A 180 -14.68 -9.00 1.38
C LEU A 180 -15.56 -10.14 1.90
N GLY A 181 -15.00 -11.35 2.05
CA GLY A 181 -15.74 -12.54 2.49
C GLY A 181 -16.04 -12.60 3.98
N SER A 182 -15.27 -11.93 4.84
CA SER A 182 -15.49 -11.88 6.29
C SER A 182 -16.10 -10.57 6.77
N GLY A 183 -16.19 -9.55 5.89
CA GLY A 183 -16.71 -8.24 6.27
C GLY A 183 -15.75 -7.42 7.13
N THR A 184 -14.52 -7.88 7.27
CA THR A 184 -13.47 -7.22 8.04
C THR A 184 -12.57 -6.45 7.09
N ALA A 185 -12.19 -5.24 7.48
CA ALA A 185 -11.11 -4.54 6.81
C ALA A 185 -9.91 -4.46 7.73
N SER A 186 -8.79 -4.94 7.24
CA SER A 186 -7.50 -4.65 7.83
C SER A 186 -6.91 -3.51 7.04
N ALA A 187 -6.95 -2.30 7.59
CA ALA A 187 -5.88 -1.36 7.32
C ALA A 187 -4.63 -2.00 7.93
N ALA A 188 -4.00 -2.94 7.20
CA ALA A 188 -2.73 -3.49 7.59
C ALA A 188 -1.86 -2.29 7.99
N PRO A 189 -0.99 -2.41 9.00
CA PRO A 189 -0.20 -1.29 9.46
C PRO A 189 0.91 -0.98 8.44
N ARG A 190 0.63 -0.97 7.13
CA ARG A 190 1.48 -0.57 6.01
C ARG A 190 2.18 0.75 6.32
N LYS A 191 1.49 1.72 6.93
CA LYS A 191 2.11 2.96 7.39
C LYS A 191 3.24 2.68 8.40
N LEU A 192 3.01 1.83 9.39
CA LEU A 192 4.02 1.43 10.37
C LEU A 192 5.14 0.57 9.74
N LEU A 193 4.80 -0.34 8.81
CA LEU A 193 5.77 -1.16 8.08
C LEU A 193 6.67 -0.29 7.20
N LEU A 194 6.10 0.70 6.51
CA LEU A 194 6.80 1.69 5.69
C LEU A 194 7.71 2.55 6.56
N ILE A 195 7.20 3.10 7.68
CA ILE A 195 7.99 3.88 8.63
C ILE A 195 9.13 3.02 9.19
N GLY A 196 8.87 1.78 9.57
CA GLY A 196 9.86 0.83 10.06
C GLY A 196 10.95 0.56 9.03
N HIS A 197 10.56 0.16 7.82
CA HIS A 197 11.45 -0.06 6.67
C HIS A 197 12.35 1.16 6.42
N ALA A 198 11.75 2.35 6.26
CA ALA A 198 12.45 3.59 6.00
C ALA A 198 13.40 3.97 7.15
N THR A 199 12.97 3.79 8.40
CA THR A 199 13.78 4.11 9.59
C THR A 199 15.00 3.21 9.69
N PHE A 200 14.82 1.88 9.59
CA PHE A 200 15.95 0.94 9.66
C PHE A 200 16.98 1.20 8.56
N LEU A 201 16.53 1.45 7.33
CA LEU A 201 17.44 1.72 6.21
C LEU A 201 18.12 3.09 6.32
N SER A 202 17.42 4.12 6.81
CA SER A 202 18.00 5.45 7.04
C SER A 202 19.05 5.43 8.14
N VAL A 203 18.78 4.78 9.28
CA VAL A 203 19.75 4.63 10.37
C VAL A 203 20.94 3.77 9.91
N SER A 204 20.70 2.71 9.15
CA SER A 204 21.77 1.91 8.53
C SER A 204 22.69 2.78 7.66
N PHE A 205 22.13 3.60 6.78
CA PHE A 205 22.86 4.54 5.94
C PHE A 205 23.70 5.52 6.76
N LEU A 206 23.12 6.16 7.76
CA LEU A 206 23.81 7.12 8.62
C LEU A 206 24.99 6.48 9.38
N LEU A 207 24.83 5.25 9.89
CA LEU A 207 25.92 4.51 10.52
C LEU A 207 27.07 4.19 9.55
N MET A 208 26.75 3.83 8.30
CA MET A 208 27.76 3.55 7.29
C MET A 208 28.48 4.82 6.82
N VAL A 209 27.76 5.94 6.67
CA VAL A 209 28.35 7.27 6.41
C VAL A 209 29.28 7.67 7.55
N ALA A 210 28.84 7.54 8.81
CA ALA A 210 29.68 7.81 9.98
C ALA A 210 30.95 6.95 9.99
N GLY A 211 30.81 5.66 9.65
CA GLY A 211 31.94 4.74 9.48
C GLY A 211 32.94 5.22 8.42
N MET A 212 32.46 5.70 7.28
CA MET A 212 33.30 6.25 6.20
C MET A 212 34.00 7.55 6.61
N LEU A 213 33.28 8.50 7.21
CA LEU A 213 33.83 9.77 7.67
C LEU A 213 34.90 9.56 8.75
N LEU A 214 34.67 8.64 9.68
CA LEU A 214 35.65 8.26 10.70
C LEU A 214 36.93 7.69 10.08
N ALA A 215 36.80 6.80 9.09
CA ALA A 215 37.95 6.26 8.37
C ALA A 215 38.65 7.30 7.49
N ARG A 216 38.00 8.42 7.15
CA ARG A 216 38.58 9.54 6.39
C ARG A 216 39.35 10.48 7.31
N TYR A 217 38.75 10.92 8.41
CA TYR A 217 39.22 12.06 9.20
C TYR A 217 39.87 11.70 10.53
N LEU A 218 39.55 10.56 11.13
CA LEU A 218 40.00 10.21 12.50
C LEU A 218 41.14 9.19 12.53
N LYS A 219 41.89 9.03 11.43
CA LYS A 219 43.00 8.06 11.32
C LYS A 219 44.11 8.24 12.35
N SER A 220 44.27 9.44 12.92
CA SER A 220 45.25 9.72 13.97
C SER A 220 44.91 9.05 15.30
N LYS A 221 43.65 8.65 15.52
CA LYS A 221 43.19 8.05 16.78
C LYS A 221 43.39 6.54 16.77
N LYS A 222 44.08 5.97 17.76
CA LYS A 222 44.39 4.51 17.83
C LYS A 222 43.16 3.59 17.71
N TRP A 223 41.98 4.07 18.12
CA TRP A 223 40.72 3.31 18.09
C TRP A 223 39.97 3.36 16.75
N TRP A 224 40.43 4.15 15.77
CA TRP A 224 39.67 4.45 14.54
C TRP A 224 39.25 3.18 13.80
N LEU A 225 40.16 2.20 13.64
CA LEU A 225 39.89 0.99 12.87
C LEU A 225 38.83 0.11 13.55
N LYS A 226 38.87 0.04 14.89
CA LYS A 226 37.89 -0.71 15.68
C LYS A 226 36.50 -0.08 15.53
N ALA A 227 36.41 1.24 15.62
CA ALA A 227 35.14 1.96 15.46
C ALA A 227 34.60 1.90 14.02
N HIS A 228 35.44 2.13 13.00
CA HIS A 228 35.05 1.97 11.59
C HIS A 228 34.43 0.59 11.30
N ARG A 229 35.07 -0.47 11.80
CA ARG A 229 34.59 -1.85 11.63
C ARG A 229 33.26 -2.10 12.36
N ARG A 230 33.10 -1.56 13.57
CA ARG A 230 31.86 -1.69 14.36
C ARG A 230 30.72 -0.98 13.67
N LEU A 231 30.90 0.29 13.27
CA LEU A 231 29.89 1.06 12.56
C LEU A 231 29.49 0.42 11.23
N GLY A 232 30.46 -0.05 10.43
CA GLY A 232 30.17 -0.74 9.17
C GLY A 232 29.41 -2.05 9.36
N LEU A 233 29.75 -2.85 10.38
CA LEU A 233 29.04 -4.09 10.69
C LEU A 233 27.63 -3.81 11.23
N SER A 234 27.50 -2.87 12.17
CA SER A 234 26.21 -2.46 12.74
C SER A 234 25.26 -1.91 11.68
N GLY A 235 25.76 -1.04 10.79
CA GLY A 235 24.99 -0.54 9.64
C GLY A 235 24.51 -1.68 8.74
N GLY A 236 25.41 -2.61 8.37
CA GLY A 236 25.05 -3.76 7.55
C GLY A 236 24.04 -4.71 8.20
N THR A 237 24.15 -4.97 9.51
CA THR A 237 23.17 -5.80 10.23
C THR A 237 21.82 -5.11 10.37
N LEU A 238 21.81 -3.79 10.55
CA LEU A 238 20.57 -3.00 10.69
C LEU A 238 19.79 -2.90 9.37
N ALA A 239 20.46 -3.05 8.23
CA ALA A 239 19.80 -3.09 6.93
C ALA A 239 18.91 -4.33 6.75
N LEU A 240 19.22 -5.46 7.42
CA LEU A 240 18.49 -6.72 7.27
C LEU A 240 17.03 -6.67 7.74
N PRO A 241 16.71 -6.19 8.97
CA PRO A 241 15.31 -6.02 9.37
C PRO A 241 14.58 -5.00 8.49
N GLY A 242 15.25 -3.93 8.03
CA GLY A 242 14.69 -3.00 7.06
C GLY A 242 14.27 -3.71 5.77
N LEU A 243 15.16 -4.52 5.18
CA LEU A 243 14.85 -5.35 4.01
C LEU A 243 13.69 -6.32 4.27
N GLY A 244 13.71 -7.01 5.42
CA GLY A 244 12.65 -7.95 5.80
C GLY A 244 11.28 -7.29 5.90
N LEU A 245 11.20 -6.09 6.51
CA LEU A 245 9.97 -5.30 6.53
C LEU A 245 9.53 -4.87 5.13
N GLY A 246 10.47 -4.54 4.24
CA GLY A 246 10.15 -4.19 2.85
C GLY A 246 9.55 -5.35 2.08
N ILE A 247 10.14 -6.55 2.20
CA ILE A 247 9.62 -7.79 1.59
C ILE A 247 8.23 -8.12 2.15
N TYR A 248 8.09 -8.11 3.48
CA TYR A 248 6.81 -8.40 4.11
C TYR A 248 5.73 -7.38 3.71
N MET A 249 6.07 -6.09 3.64
CA MET A 249 5.15 -5.05 3.19
C MET A 249 4.66 -5.29 1.76
N VAL A 250 5.54 -5.70 0.84
CA VAL A 250 5.14 -6.05 -0.53
C VAL A 250 4.25 -7.29 -0.54
N GLU A 251 4.60 -8.32 0.24
CA GLU A 251 3.83 -9.57 0.34
C GLU A 251 2.38 -9.33 0.76
N VAL A 252 2.17 -8.49 1.79
CA VAL A 252 0.83 -8.21 2.33
C VAL A 252 0.10 -7.07 1.61
N THR A 253 0.70 -6.48 0.58
CA THR A 253 0.06 -5.45 -0.25
C THR A 253 -0.16 -5.99 -1.66
N SER A 254 0.83 -5.94 -2.54
CA SER A 254 0.64 -6.43 -3.91
C SER A 254 0.88 -7.93 -4.08
N GLY A 255 1.66 -8.56 -3.19
CA GLY A 255 2.16 -9.93 -3.37
C GLY A 255 3.21 -10.06 -4.49
N VAL A 256 3.44 -8.99 -5.27
CA VAL A 256 4.31 -9.02 -6.44
C VAL A 256 5.65 -8.35 -6.14
N HIS A 257 6.69 -9.18 -6.06
CA HIS A 257 8.06 -8.74 -5.82
C HIS A 257 8.78 -8.35 -7.12
N LEU A 258 9.82 -7.51 -7.00
CA LEU A 258 10.78 -7.20 -8.07
C LEU A 258 10.20 -6.57 -9.35
N LYS A 259 9.14 -5.76 -9.26
CA LYS A 259 8.65 -4.96 -10.42
C LYS A 259 9.24 -3.55 -10.51
N ALA A 260 9.77 -3.02 -9.40
CA ALA A 260 10.19 -1.63 -9.32
C ALA A 260 11.71 -1.44 -9.44
N VAL A 261 12.15 -0.35 -10.08
CA VAL A 261 13.57 0.06 -10.13
C VAL A 261 14.17 0.15 -8.73
N HIS A 262 13.42 0.66 -7.76
CA HIS A 262 13.82 0.69 -6.34
C HIS A 262 14.25 -0.71 -5.83
N THR A 263 13.52 -1.76 -6.19
CA THR A 263 13.81 -3.14 -5.71
C THR A 263 15.06 -3.74 -6.36
N TYR A 264 15.31 -3.47 -7.65
CA TYR A 264 16.53 -3.91 -8.33
C TYR A 264 17.78 -3.19 -7.80
N VAL A 265 17.70 -1.87 -7.65
CA VAL A 265 18.77 -1.04 -7.06
C VAL A 265 19.00 -1.44 -5.60
N GLY A 266 17.92 -1.74 -4.86
CA GLY A 266 17.98 -2.25 -3.49
C GLY A 266 18.67 -3.60 -3.37
N LEU A 267 18.39 -4.55 -4.27
CA LEU A 267 19.07 -5.86 -4.30
C LEU A 267 20.58 -5.71 -4.50
N LEU A 268 20.99 -4.90 -5.48
CA LEU A 268 22.40 -4.59 -5.71
C LEU A 268 23.03 -3.92 -4.48
N THR A 269 22.30 -3.02 -3.82
CA THR A 269 22.73 -2.37 -2.59
C THR A 269 22.98 -3.37 -1.46
N VAL A 270 22.09 -4.35 -1.25
CA VAL A 270 22.24 -5.41 -0.23
C VAL A 270 23.50 -6.25 -0.50
N VAL A 271 23.72 -6.62 -1.76
CA VAL A 271 24.95 -7.34 -2.17
C VAL A 271 26.20 -6.52 -1.79
N LEU A 272 26.22 -5.21 -2.09
CA LEU A 272 27.34 -4.34 -1.77
C LEU A 272 27.52 -4.12 -0.25
N ILE A 273 26.43 -4.03 0.52
CA ILE A 273 26.46 -3.93 1.99
C ILE A 273 27.13 -5.17 2.60
N ILE A 274 26.93 -6.35 2.03
CA ILE A 274 27.54 -7.61 2.50
C ILE A 274 29.01 -7.73 2.03
N LEU A 275 29.29 -7.43 0.77
CA LEU A 275 30.63 -7.61 0.18
C LEU A 275 31.66 -6.61 0.73
N THR A 276 31.29 -5.35 0.95
CA THR A 276 32.24 -4.30 1.38
C THR A 276 32.94 -4.63 2.71
N PRO A 277 32.23 -5.08 3.78
CA PRO A 277 32.87 -5.56 5.02
C PRO A 277 33.73 -6.81 4.84
N ILE A 278 33.37 -7.73 3.94
CA ILE A 278 34.16 -8.94 3.64
C ILE A 278 35.51 -8.55 3.03
N ILE A 279 35.50 -7.63 2.06
CA ILE A 279 36.72 -7.07 1.46
C ILE A 279 37.54 -6.33 2.53
N GLY A 280 36.88 -5.60 3.42
CA GLY A 280 37.53 -4.94 4.57
C GLY A 280 38.27 -5.93 5.48
N ARG A 281 37.66 -7.09 5.78
CA ARG A 281 38.27 -8.15 6.58
C ARG A 281 39.45 -8.82 5.87
N SER A 282 39.39 -9.03 4.55
CA SER A 282 40.46 -9.68 3.79
C SER A 282 41.74 -8.83 3.69
N ILE A 283 41.66 -7.51 3.89
CA ILE A 283 42.84 -6.63 4.02
C ILE A 283 43.68 -6.99 5.26
N LEU A 284 43.06 -7.54 6.31
CA LEU A 284 43.74 -7.88 7.56
C LEU A 284 44.41 -9.26 7.54
N LYS A 285 44.12 -10.11 6.54
CA LYS A 285 44.55 -11.52 6.51
C LYS A 285 45.91 -11.78 5.84
N GLY A 286 46.51 -10.81 5.14
CA GLY A 286 47.81 -11.04 4.47
C GLY A 286 48.34 -9.85 3.66
N LYS A 287 49.64 -9.87 3.36
CA LYS A 287 50.36 -8.79 2.65
C LYS A 287 50.28 -8.89 1.12
N ALA A 288 50.19 -10.09 0.56
CA ALA A 288 50.08 -10.29 -0.89
C ALA A 288 48.81 -9.64 -1.44
N GLY A 289 48.91 -8.79 -2.47
CA GLY A 289 47.75 -8.10 -3.08
C GLY A 289 47.05 -7.05 -2.19
N ILE A 290 47.67 -6.60 -1.09
CA ILE A 290 47.03 -5.68 -0.13
C ILE A 290 46.63 -4.33 -0.76
N GLN A 291 47.42 -3.81 -1.70
CA GLN A 291 47.12 -2.53 -2.36
C GLN A 291 45.85 -2.62 -3.21
N ALA A 292 45.68 -3.73 -3.95
CA ALA A 292 44.48 -3.99 -4.74
C ALA A 292 43.25 -4.10 -3.84
N ARG A 293 43.31 -4.89 -2.76
CA ARG A 293 42.18 -5.01 -1.81
C ARG A 293 41.83 -3.68 -1.12
N ARG A 294 42.81 -2.85 -0.78
CA ARG A 294 42.58 -1.50 -0.23
C ARG A 294 41.92 -0.57 -1.24
N ARG A 295 42.30 -0.67 -2.52
CA ARG A 295 41.64 0.09 -3.61
C ARG A 295 40.20 -0.39 -3.77
N LEU A 296 40.00 -1.70 -3.85
CA LEU A 296 38.69 -2.32 -3.98
C LEU A 296 37.75 -1.95 -2.83
N HIS A 297 38.17 -2.10 -1.57
CA HIS A 297 37.35 -1.74 -0.40
C HIS A 297 36.94 -0.26 -0.38
N ARG A 298 37.82 0.64 -0.81
CA ARG A 298 37.50 2.08 -0.86
C ARG A 298 36.47 2.40 -1.94
N TRP A 299 36.62 1.80 -3.13
CA TRP A 299 35.66 1.99 -4.22
C TRP A 299 34.34 1.29 -3.94
N SER A 300 34.38 0.07 -3.43
CA SER A 300 33.17 -0.66 -3.03
C SER A 300 32.42 0.09 -1.94
N GLY A 301 33.10 0.63 -0.93
CA GLY A 301 32.45 1.43 0.12
C GLY A 301 31.81 2.72 -0.39
N ARG A 302 32.43 3.42 -1.35
CA ARG A 302 31.82 4.59 -2.01
C ARG A 302 30.60 4.19 -2.83
N ALA A 303 30.73 3.12 -3.62
CA ALA A 303 29.63 2.58 -4.42
C ALA A 303 28.47 2.16 -3.52
N THR A 304 28.72 1.47 -2.39
CA THR A 304 27.69 1.11 -1.41
C THR A 304 26.93 2.34 -0.94
N LEU A 305 27.63 3.41 -0.51
CA LEU A 305 26.96 4.62 -0.01
C LEU A 305 26.14 5.35 -1.09
N ILE A 306 26.66 5.44 -2.31
CA ILE A 306 25.92 6.03 -3.44
C ILE A 306 24.66 5.21 -3.72
N MET A 307 24.79 3.89 -3.82
CA MET A 307 23.67 2.99 -4.09
C MET A 307 22.63 2.98 -2.97
N MET A 308 23.05 3.07 -1.71
CA MET A 308 22.13 3.24 -0.57
C MET A 308 21.35 4.55 -0.69
N LEU A 309 22.02 5.67 -0.99
CA LEU A 309 21.36 6.96 -1.16
C LEU A 309 20.37 6.92 -2.33
N THR A 310 20.77 6.38 -3.49
CA THR A 310 19.89 6.20 -4.65
C THR A 310 18.69 5.33 -4.30
N THR A 311 18.90 4.22 -3.58
CA THR A 311 17.80 3.33 -3.14
C THR A 311 16.82 4.08 -2.23
N ILE A 312 17.32 4.87 -1.27
CA ILE A 312 16.48 5.67 -0.37
C ILE A 312 15.68 6.70 -1.15
N VAL A 313 16.32 7.46 -2.06
CA VAL A 313 15.65 8.47 -2.89
C VAL A 313 14.55 7.84 -3.74
N LEU A 314 14.84 6.73 -4.44
CA LEU A 314 13.84 6.01 -5.21
C LEU A 314 12.69 5.47 -4.33
N GLY A 315 13.00 5.06 -3.10
CA GLY A 315 12.00 4.61 -2.13
C GLY A 315 11.09 5.75 -1.66
N LEU A 316 11.63 6.95 -1.45
CA LEU A 316 10.87 8.14 -1.06
C LEU A 316 9.96 8.64 -2.18
N PHE A 317 10.43 8.67 -3.43
CA PHE A 317 9.59 8.96 -4.61
C PHE A 317 8.41 7.98 -4.70
N ARG A 318 8.69 6.69 -4.53
CA ARG A 318 7.65 5.65 -4.55
C ARG A 318 6.65 5.76 -3.40
N ALA A 319 7.07 6.33 -2.28
CA ALA A 319 6.21 6.61 -1.14
C ALA A 319 5.43 7.93 -1.29
N GLY A 320 5.63 8.69 -2.38
CA GLY A 320 5.01 10.00 -2.61
C GLY A 320 5.54 11.10 -1.66
N ILE A 321 6.74 10.93 -1.10
CA ILE A 321 7.34 11.90 -0.15
C ILE A 321 8.21 12.93 -0.88
N LEU A 322 8.85 12.53 -1.99
CA LEU A 322 9.61 13.36 -2.91
C LEU A 322 8.91 13.39 -4.26
#